data_AF-A0A820R7J6-F1
#
_entry.id   AF-A0A820R7J6-F1
#
_cell.length_a   1.000
_cell.length_b   1.000
_cell.length_c   1.000
_cell.angle_alpha   90.00
_cell.angle_beta   90.00
_cell.angle_gamma   90.00
#
_symmetry.space_group_name_H-M   'P 1'
#
loop_
_entity.id
_entity.type
_entity.pdbx_description
1 polymer ?
#
loop_
_entity_poly.entity_id
_entity_poly.type
_entity_poly.pdbx_seq_one_letter_code
_entity_poly.pdbx_strand_id
1 'polypeptide(L)'
;GGGYHIADTARLWTSIIALCLNEKLDNDIPEHDYFSYYGPDFTLETWPGNRTNKNSQIYLDSLLDYVEKNQIDLIKSKIRQ
;
A
#
# COMPACT_ATOMS: atom_id res chain seq x y z
N GLY A 1 3.88 -1.19 10.97
CA GLY A 1 4.09 -2.42 10.18
C GLY A 1 5.56 -2.55 9.82
N GLY A 2 5.91 -3.44 8.88
CA GLY A 2 7.26 -3.52 8.31
C GLY A 2 7.58 -2.37 7.35
N GLY A 3 8.74 -2.44 6.68
CA GLY A 3 9.24 -1.40 5.78
C GLY A 3 10.77 -1.42 5.77
N TYR A 4 11.35 -2.19 4.84
CA TYR A 4 12.79 -2.50 4.86
C TYR A 4 13.63 -1.64 3.92
N HIS A 5 12.96 -0.81 3.10
CA HIS A 5 13.61 0.26 2.37
C HIS A 5 13.17 1.59 3.00
N ILE A 6 14.09 2.24 3.72
CA ILE A 6 13.76 3.34 4.64
C ILE A 6 13.13 4.53 3.90
N ALA A 7 13.69 4.93 2.75
CA ALA A 7 13.18 6.05 1.97
C ALA A 7 11.76 5.79 1.43
N ASP A 8 11.50 4.60 0.86
CA ASP A 8 10.15 4.26 0.38
C ASP A 8 9.15 4.12 1.52
N THR A 9 9.61 3.65 2.67
CA THR A 9 8.79 3.60 3.89
C THR A 9 8.39 5.02 4.29
N ALA A 10 9.34 5.95 4.34
CA ALA A 10 9.06 7.34 4.66
C ALA A 10 8.13 8.00 3.63
N ARG A 11 8.33 7.77 2.32
CA ARG A 11 7.41 8.22 1.25
C ARG A 11 5.99 7.72 1.50
N LEU A 12 5.83 6.41 1.69
CA LEU A 12 4.53 5.78 1.90
C LEU A 12 3.79 6.37 3.10
N TRP A 13 4.45 6.44 4.26
CA TRP A 13 3.82 6.94 5.48
C TRP A 13 3.46 8.42 5.38
N THR A 14 4.31 9.24 4.75
CA THR A 14 4.03 10.66 4.49
C THR A 14 2.77 10.81 3.62
N SER A 15 2.67 10.05 2.53
CA SER A 15 1.51 10.06 1.64
C SER A 15 0.22 9.57 2.32
N ILE A 16 0.30 8.54 3.17
CA ILE A 16 -0.85 8.05 3.95
C ILE A 16 -1.35 9.12 4.92
N ILE A 17 -0.45 9.81 5.63
CA ILE A 17 -0.84 10.87 6.58
C ILE A 17 -1.50 12.03 5.83
N ALA A 18 -0.94 12.46 4.70
CA ALA A 18 -1.57 13.49 3.86
C ALA A 18 -2.97 13.08 3.40
N LEU A 19 -3.15 11.83 2.98
CA LEU A 19 -4.47 11.29 2.63
C LEU A 19 -5.44 11.32 3.83
N CYS A 20 -4.99 10.93 5.03
CA CYS A 20 -5.80 10.99 6.25
C CYS A 20 -6.20 12.42 6.64
N LEU A 21 -5.34 13.40 6.35
CA LEU A 21 -5.61 14.82 6.56
C LEU A 21 -6.37 15.47 5.38
N ASN A 22 -6.59 14.72 4.31
CA ASN A 22 -7.17 15.20 3.06
C ASN A 22 -6.39 16.39 2.46
N GLU A 23 -5.06 16.33 2.60
CA GLU A 23 -4.11 17.33 2.11
C GLU A 23 -3.39 16.82 0.86
N LYS A 24 -3.07 17.74 -0.05
CA LYS A 24 -2.28 17.44 -1.25
C LYS A 24 -0.84 17.89 -1.03
N LEU A 25 0.09 16.96 -1.18
CA LEU A 25 1.52 17.23 -1.10
C LEU A 25 2.10 17.60 -2.46
N ASP A 26 3.14 18.42 -2.45
CA ASP A 26 4.04 18.58 -3.59
C ASP A 26 4.85 17.30 -3.78
N ASN A 27 5.21 16.99 -5.03
CA ASN A 27 5.98 15.79 -5.32
C ASN A 27 7.45 15.92 -4.90
N ASP A 28 7.98 17.13 -4.88
CA ASP A 28 9.37 17.39 -4.52
C ASP A 28 9.56 17.24 -3.01
N ILE A 29 10.58 16.49 -2.62
CA ILE A 29 10.89 16.29 -1.21
C ILE A 29 11.57 17.55 -0.67
N PRO A 30 11.09 18.12 0.45
CA PRO A 30 11.73 19.27 1.07
C PRO A 30 13.09 18.88 1.68
N GLU A 31 14.02 19.82 1.71
CA GLU A 31 15.34 19.62 2.31
C GLU A 31 15.24 19.32 3.81
N HIS A 32 15.93 18.27 4.26
CA HIS A 32 15.99 17.82 5.65
C HIS A 32 17.21 16.91 5.86
N ASP A 33 17.52 16.53 7.11
CA ASP A 33 18.73 15.77 7.48
C ASP A 33 18.92 14.46 6.68
N TYR A 34 17.83 13.81 6.29
CA TYR A 34 17.83 12.54 5.54
C TYR A 34 17.66 12.71 4.01
N PHE A 35 17.76 13.92 3.46
CA PHE A 35 17.36 14.23 2.08
C PHE A 35 18.11 13.37 1.03
N SER A 36 19.39 13.09 1.29
CA SER A 36 20.23 12.26 0.42
C SER A 36 19.72 10.83 0.22
N TYR A 37 18.90 10.29 1.12
CA TYR A 37 18.33 8.95 1.00
C TYR A 37 17.28 8.82 -0.12
N TYR A 38 16.80 9.93 -0.65
CA TYR A 38 15.73 9.97 -1.64
C TYR A 38 16.23 10.10 -3.08
N GLY A 39 17.54 10.15 -3.28
CA GLY A 39 18.14 10.19 -4.61
C GLY A 39 17.85 8.92 -5.43
N PRO A 40 17.97 8.99 -6.77
CA PRO A 40 18.45 10.15 -7.53
C PRO A 40 17.38 11.22 -7.79
N ASP A 41 16.10 10.88 -7.63
CA ASP A 41 15.00 11.71 -8.13
C ASP A 41 14.49 12.73 -7.09
N PHE A 42 14.67 12.46 -5.79
CA PHE A 42 14.23 13.34 -4.69
C PHE A 42 12.73 13.66 -4.69
N THR A 43 11.91 12.76 -5.22
CA THR A 43 10.45 12.88 -5.27
C THR A 43 9.73 11.90 -4.35
N LEU A 44 8.47 12.21 -4.01
CA LEU A 44 7.56 11.34 -3.24
C LEU A 44 7.02 10.18 -4.06
N GLU A 45 6.89 10.34 -5.38
CA GLU A 45 6.44 9.28 -6.28
C GLU A 45 7.39 8.08 -6.31
N THR A 46 6.80 6.89 -6.34
CA THR A 46 7.54 5.63 -6.49
C THR A 46 7.04 4.88 -7.72
N TRP A 47 7.96 4.36 -8.52
CA TRP A 47 7.63 3.63 -9.74
C TRP A 47 7.60 2.12 -9.52
N PRO A 48 6.63 1.39 -10.12
CA PRO A 48 6.65 -0.06 -10.10
C PRO A 48 7.89 -0.58 -10.82
N GLY A 49 8.58 -1.54 -10.20
CA GLY A 49 9.72 -2.21 -10.83
C GLY A 49 9.31 -3.21 -11.91
N ASN A 50 10.26 -3.65 -12.72
CA ASN A 50 10.03 -4.60 -13.82
C ASN A 50 9.96 -6.08 -13.38
N ARG A 51 9.47 -6.35 -12.17
CA ARG A 51 9.33 -7.74 -11.67
C ARG A 51 8.03 -8.33 -12.20
N THR A 52 8.09 -9.58 -12.68
CA THR A 52 6.90 -10.27 -13.19
C THR A 52 5.85 -10.44 -12.10
N ASN A 53 4.61 -10.00 -12.38
CA ASN A 53 3.47 -10.29 -11.53
C ASN A 53 3.11 -11.78 -11.64
N LYS A 54 3.22 -12.52 -10.53
CA LYS A 54 2.85 -13.94 -10.45
C LYS A 54 1.40 -14.17 -9.99
N ASN A 55 0.66 -13.11 -9.72
CA ASN A 55 -0.75 -13.19 -9.35
C ASN A 55 -1.57 -13.25 -10.64
N SER A 56 -2.01 -14.45 -11.02
CA SER A 56 -2.93 -14.61 -12.15
C SER A 56 -4.35 -14.20 -11.76
N GLN A 57 -5.14 -13.74 -12.72
CA GLN A 57 -6.52 -13.33 -12.47
C GLN A 57 -7.35 -14.50 -11.89
N ILE A 58 -7.22 -15.70 -12.47
CA ILE A 58 -7.92 -16.91 -11.99
C ILE A 58 -7.61 -17.20 -10.51
N TYR A 59 -6.35 -17.03 -10.09
CA TYR A 59 -5.97 -17.22 -8.70
C TYR A 59 -6.63 -16.18 -7.78
N LEU A 60 -6.60 -14.91 -8.17
CA LEU A 60 -7.21 -13.83 -7.40
C LEU A 60 -8.74 -14.04 -7.27
N ASP A 61 -9.42 -14.40 -8.35
CA ASP A 61 -10.86 -14.65 -8.34
C ASP A 61 -11.21 -15.81 -7.41
N SER A 62 -10.47 -16.92 -7.47
CA SER A 62 -10.70 -18.07 -6.59
C SER A 62 -10.51 -17.75 -5.10
N LEU A 63 -9.58 -16.85 -4.76
CA LEU A 63 -9.36 -16.41 -3.39
C LEU A 63 -10.48 -15.49 -2.90
N LEU A 64 -10.97 -14.59 -3.76
CA LEU A 64 -12.08 -13.70 -3.44
C LEU A 64 -13.35 -14.52 -3.17
N ASP A 65 -13.69 -15.46 -4.04
CA ASP A 65 -14.83 -16.37 -3.86
C ASP A 65 -14.76 -17.12 -2.52
N TYR A 66 -13.55 -17.59 -2.16
CA TYR A 66 -13.32 -18.27 -0.89
C TYR A 66 -13.55 -17.36 0.32
N VAL A 67 -13.03 -16.13 0.29
CA VAL A 67 -13.20 -15.16 1.38
C VAL A 67 -14.67 -14.74 1.52
N GLU A 68 -15.34 -14.45 0.40
CA GLU A 68 -16.75 -14.06 0.40
C GLU A 68 -17.65 -15.15 0.99
N LYS A 69 -17.43 -16.41 0.57
CA LYS A 69 -18.16 -17.56 1.13
C LYS A 69 -17.98 -17.66 2.65
N ASN A 70 -16.74 -17.55 3.14
CA ASN A 70 -16.47 -17.63 4.58
C ASN A 70 -17.12 -16.48 5.37
N GLN A 71 -17.16 -15.28 4.82
CA GLN A 71 -17.84 -14.15 5.45
C GLN A 71 -19.35 -14.37 5.53
N ILE A 72 -19.97 -14.87 4.44
CA ILE A 72 -21.40 -15.20 4.41
C ILE A 72 -21.72 -16.27 5.47
N ASP A 73 -20.90 -17.31 5.56
CA ASP A 73 -21.13 -18.40 6.52
C ASP A 73 -20.97 -17.93 7.97
N LEU A 74 -20.03 -17.02 8.24
CA LEU A 74 -19.88 -16.36 9.55
C LEU A 74 -21.09 -15.50 9.91
N ILE A 75 -21.67 -14.76 8.96
CA ILE A 75 -22.87 -13.95 9.20
C ILE A 75 -24.06 -14.87 9.49
N LYS A 76 -24.25 -15.92 8.69
CA LYS A 76 -25.33 -16.90 8.88
C LYS A 76 -25.22 -17.65 10.21
N SER A 77 -24.02 -17.90 10.72
CA SER A 77 -23.84 -18.56 12.02
C SER A 77 -24.23 -17.64 13.18
N LYS A 78 -23.91 -16.34 13.09
CA LYS A 78 -24.29 -15.34 14.10
C LYS A 78 -25.79 -15.03 14.14
N ILE A 79 -26.49 -15.09 13.01
CA ILE A 79 -27.96 -14.87 12.95
C ILE A 79 -28.73 -16.05 13.56
N ARG A 80 -28.14 -17.25 13.59
CA ARG A 80 -28.76 -18.48 14.11
C ARG A 80 -28.56 -18.69 15.61
N GLN A 81 -27.84 -17.79 16.30
CA GLN A 81 -27.67 -17.75 17.76
C GLN A 81 -28.59 -16.67 18.35
#